data_AF-A0A7Y4ZUE7-F1
#
_entry.id   AF-A0A7Y4ZUE7-F1
#
_cell.length_a   1.000
_cell.length_b   1.000
_cell.length_c   1.000
_cell.angle_alpha   90.00
_cell.angle_beta   90.00
_cell.angle_gamma   90.00
#
_symmetry.space_group_name_H-M   'P 1'
#
loop_
_entity.id
_entity.type
_entity.pdbx_description
1 polymer ?
#
loop_
_entity_poly.entity_id
_entity_poly.type
_entity_poly.pdbx_seq_one_letter_code
_entity_poly.pdbx_strand_id
1 'polypeptide(L)'
;MRTVALGFTIALSLAAAACGGNAAPANASGEHAEGLKAPGEAKVGDKTRCPISGETFTVSESSPKAEVNGKTYYFCCSGCSEKFKADPKKYLEKT
;
A
#
# COMPACT_ATOMS: atom_id res chain seq x y z
N MET A 1 17.80 41.25 -52.95
CA MET A 1 16.34 41.47 -52.79
C MET A 1 15.70 40.16 -53.28
N ARG A 2 15.03 39.28 -52.53
CA ARG A 2 14.33 39.30 -51.23
C ARG A 2 14.31 37.85 -50.70
N THR A 3 14.57 37.68 -49.41
CA THR A 3 14.00 36.69 -48.47
C THR A 3 13.67 35.26 -48.96
N VAL A 4 14.48 34.29 -48.54
CA VAL A 4 14.09 32.86 -48.45
C VAL A 4 13.66 32.55 -47.02
N ALA A 5 12.61 31.73 -46.94
CA ALA A 5 11.68 31.49 -45.85
C ALA A 5 12.25 31.07 -44.49
N LEU A 6 11.56 31.56 -43.46
CA LEU A 6 11.51 31.00 -42.11
C LEU A 6 11.07 29.52 -42.15
N GLY A 7 11.78 28.67 -41.42
CA GLY A 7 11.39 27.26 -41.21
C GLY A 7 12.11 26.68 -40.00
N PHE A 8 11.53 26.94 -38.83
CA PHE A 8 11.89 26.45 -37.51
C PHE A 8 11.89 24.90 -37.45
N THR A 9 12.99 24.27 -37.07
CA THR A 9 12.98 23.06 -36.21
C THR A 9 14.27 22.99 -35.40
N ILE A 10 14.24 23.64 -34.24
CA ILE A 10 15.15 23.44 -33.12
C ILE A 10 14.63 22.22 -32.34
N ALA A 11 15.50 21.25 -32.06
CA ALA A 11 15.54 20.41 -30.86
C ALA A 11 16.72 19.44 -31.07
N LEU A 12 17.92 19.65 -30.53
CA LEU A 12 18.32 19.70 -29.12
C LEU A 12 17.79 18.51 -28.30
N SER A 13 18.31 17.32 -28.61
CA SER A 13 18.21 16.16 -27.73
C SER A 13 19.42 16.12 -26.81
N LEU A 14 19.34 16.89 -25.71
CA LEU A 14 20.23 16.80 -24.56
C LEU A 14 19.66 15.81 -23.54
N ALA A 15 20.59 15.10 -22.87
CA ALA A 15 20.47 14.52 -21.53
C ALA A 15 19.60 13.25 -21.38
N ALA A 16 19.84 12.34 -20.44
CA ALA A 16 20.94 11.99 -19.53
C ALA A 16 20.40 10.82 -18.68
N ALA A 17 21.31 10.26 -17.87
CA ALA A 17 21.04 9.67 -16.56
C ALA A 17 20.60 8.20 -16.49
N ALA A 18 21.54 7.44 -15.94
CA ALA A 18 21.36 6.15 -15.29
C ALA A 18 20.26 6.17 -14.22
N CYS A 19 19.61 5.03 -14.03
CA CYS A 19 19.16 4.62 -12.70
C CYS A 19 19.28 3.10 -12.57
N GLY A 20 20.32 2.68 -11.85
CA GLY A 20 20.28 1.41 -11.13
C GLY A 20 19.31 1.55 -9.95
N GLY A 21 18.59 0.47 -9.64
CA GLY A 21 17.64 0.44 -8.53
C GLY A 21 16.97 -0.92 -8.40
N ASN A 22 17.68 -1.85 -7.77
CA ASN A 22 17.14 -3.13 -7.34
C ASN A 22 16.27 -2.87 -6.08
N ALA A 23 14.94 -2.99 -6.22
CA ALA A 23 14.03 -3.07 -5.07
C ALA A 23 12.76 -3.86 -5.47
N ALA A 24 12.81 -5.18 -5.30
CA ALA A 24 11.61 -5.94 -4.97
C ALA A 24 11.27 -5.67 -3.48
N PRO A 25 9.99 -5.60 -3.10
CA PRO A 25 9.15 -6.80 -2.98
C PRO A 25 7.83 -6.65 -3.78
N ALA A 26 7.45 -7.62 -4.60
CA ALA A 26 6.71 -8.83 -4.22
C ALA A 26 5.36 -8.53 -3.53
N ASN A 27 4.29 -8.85 -4.27
CA ASN A 27 2.88 -9.00 -3.86
C ASN A 27 2.02 -7.73 -3.79
N ALA A 28 1.71 -7.19 -4.97
CA ALA A 28 0.36 -6.72 -5.25
C ALA A 28 -0.39 -7.84 -5.99
N SER A 29 -0.96 -8.78 -5.25
CA SER A 29 -2.09 -9.57 -5.76
C SER A 29 -3.07 -9.78 -4.62
N GLY A 30 -4.06 -8.89 -4.56
CA GLY A 30 -5.27 -9.06 -3.77
C GLY A 30 -6.44 -8.82 -4.70
N GLU A 31 -6.91 -9.91 -5.31
CA GLU A 31 -8.15 -9.96 -6.06
C GLU A 31 -9.31 -9.33 -5.28
N HIS A 32 -10.09 -8.53 -5.99
CA HIS A 32 -11.08 -7.60 -5.49
C HIS A 32 -12.31 -8.36 -4.96
N ALA A 33 -12.32 -8.72 -3.68
CA ALA A 33 -13.55 -9.01 -2.96
C ALA A 33 -14.27 -7.67 -2.72
N GLU A 34 -15.27 -7.38 -3.55
CA GLU A 34 -16.04 -6.13 -3.53
C GLU A 34 -16.49 -5.77 -2.10
N GLY A 35 -15.91 -4.67 -1.58
CA GLY A 35 -16.27 -4.10 -0.27
C GLY A 35 -15.36 -4.47 0.91
N LEU A 36 -14.36 -5.34 0.74
CA LEU A 36 -13.37 -5.62 1.79
C LEU A 36 -12.22 -4.60 1.72
N LYS A 37 -11.93 -3.91 2.84
CA LYS A 37 -10.73 -3.07 2.96
C LYS A 37 -9.53 -3.92 3.29
N ALA A 38 -8.38 -3.54 2.73
CA ALA A 38 -7.13 -4.18 3.08
C ALA A 38 -6.77 -3.85 4.54
N PRO A 39 -6.10 -4.77 5.25
CA PRO A 39 -5.67 -4.49 6.61
C PRO A 39 -4.63 -3.37 6.61
N GLY A 40 -4.79 -2.39 7.51
CA GLY A 40 -3.99 -1.17 7.51
C GLY A 40 -4.66 0.03 6.83
N GLU A 41 -5.76 -0.18 6.11
CA GLU A 41 -6.53 0.87 5.41
C GLU A 41 -8.01 0.95 5.84
N ALA A 42 -8.47 -0.05 6.59
CA ALA A 42 -9.80 -0.10 7.16
C ALA A 42 -9.99 0.95 8.25
N LYS A 43 -11.23 1.41 8.40
CA LYS A 43 -11.68 2.33 9.46
C LYS A 43 -12.95 1.78 10.09
N VAL A 44 -13.38 2.37 11.20
CA VAL A 44 -14.59 1.95 11.91
C VAL A 44 -15.78 1.93 10.95
N GLY A 45 -16.51 0.82 10.93
CA GLY A 45 -17.61 0.54 10.01
C GLY A 45 -17.22 -0.23 8.75
N ASP A 46 -15.94 -0.28 8.37
CA ASP A 46 -15.47 -1.09 7.24
C ASP A 46 -15.35 -2.57 7.62
N LYS A 47 -15.44 -3.45 6.62
CA LYS A 47 -15.01 -4.84 6.75
C LYS A 47 -13.55 -4.97 6.33
N THR A 48 -12.77 -5.73 7.09
CA THR A 48 -11.35 -6.01 6.80
C THR A 48 -10.99 -7.43 7.18
N ARG A 49 -9.90 -7.94 6.59
CA ARG A 49 -9.27 -9.20 7.02
C ARG A 49 -8.43 -8.97 8.28
N CYS A 50 -8.43 -9.91 9.21
CA CYS A 50 -7.50 -9.95 10.32
C CYS A 50 -6.11 -10.40 9.81
N PRO A 51 -5.03 -9.61 10.00
CA PRO A 51 -3.67 -9.99 9.58
C PRO A 51 -3.17 -11.31 10.18
N ILE A 52 -3.67 -11.66 11.38
CA ILE A 52 -3.24 -12.81 12.16
C ILE A 52 -3.99 -14.08 11.76
N SER A 53 -5.32 -14.11 11.96
CA SER A 53 -6.14 -15.30 11.71
C SER A 53 -6.57 -15.43 10.25
N GLY A 54 -6.63 -14.32 9.52
CA GLY A 54 -7.10 -14.26 8.15
C GLY A 54 -8.61 -14.21 7.95
N GLU A 55 -9.36 -14.10 9.04
CA GLU A 55 -10.80 -13.99 8.99
C GLU A 55 -11.24 -12.56 8.67
N THR A 56 -12.36 -12.42 7.96
CA THR A 56 -12.99 -11.12 7.72
C THR A 56 -13.87 -10.74 8.90
N PHE A 57 -13.77 -9.49 9.35
CA PHE A 57 -14.61 -8.94 10.40
C PHE A 57 -14.96 -7.46 10.13
N THR A 58 -16.01 -6.97 10.77
CA THR A 58 -16.36 -5.54 10.74
C THR A 58 -15.61 -4.81 11.84
N VAL A 59 -14.97 -3.70 11.49
CA VAL A 59 -14.25 -2.86 12.44
C VAL A 59 -15.24 -2.03 13.26
N SER A 60 -15.08 -2.08 14.58
CA SER A 60 -15.83 -1.26 15.55
C SER A 60 -14.87 -0.35 16.32
N GLU A 61 -15.39 0.66 17.01
CA GLU A 61 -14.55 1.55 17.86
C GLU A 61 -13.83 0.79 18.98
N SER A 62 -14.45 -0.28 19.49
CA SER A 62 -13.87 -1.16 20.50
C SER A 62 -12.94 -2.23 19.92
N SER A 63 -12.81 -2.34 18.60
CA SER A 63 -11.92 -3.33 17.98
C SER A 63 -10.46 -3.03 18.32
N PRO A 64 -9.70 -4.02 18.79
CA PRO A 64 -8.28 -3.85 19.04
C PRO A 64 -7.56 -3.37 17.79
N LYS A 65 -6.64 -2.41 17.95
CA LYS A 65 -5.86 -1.83 16.86
C LYS A 65 -4.40 -1.61 17.23
N ALA A 66 -3.54 -1.55 16.23
CA ALA A 66 -2.12 -1.24 16.37
C ALA A 66 -1.66 -0.37 15.21
N GLU A 67 -0.80 0.61 15.49
CA GLU A 67 -0.24 1.51 14.50
C GLU A 67 1.17 1.08 14.15
N VAL A 68 1.43 0.84 12.86
CA VAL A 68 2.75 0.43 12.36
C VAL A 68 2.99 1.10 11.01
N ASN A 69 4.15 1.75 10.84
CA ASN A 69 4.52 2.50 9.63
C ASN A 69 3.45 3.54 9.20
N GLY A 70 2.80 4.20 10.18
CA GLY A 70 1.75 5.20 9.91
C GLY A 70 0.42 4.62 9.42
N LYS A 71 0.23 3.29 9.45
CA LYS A 71 -1.02 2.61 9.12
C LYS A 71 -1.65 2.02 10.37
N THR A 72 -2.98 2.07 10.46
CA THR A 72 -3.74 1.48 11.56
C THR A 72 -4.29 0.10 11.18
N TYR A 73 -3.81 -0.93 11.85
CA TYR A 73 -4.26 -2.31 11.68
C TYR A 73 -5.28 -2.66 12.75
N TYR A 74 -6.43 -3.16 12.32
CA TYR A 74 -7.49 -3.65 13.21
C TYR A 74 -7.46 -5.16 13.32
N PHE A 75 -7.92 -5.69 14.46
CA PHE A 75 -7.93 -7.12 14.75
C PHE A 75 -9.31 -7.59 15.20
N CYS A 76 -9.62 -8.85 14.87
CA CYS A 76 -10.87 -9.47 15.27
C CYS A 76 -10.99 -9.72 16.79
N CYS A 77 -9.86 -9.81 17.51
CA CYS A 77 -9.83 -10.02 18.95
C CYS A 77 -8.53 -9.52 19.60
N SER A 78 -8.54 -9.37 20.94
CA SER A 78 -7.39 -8.84 21.70
C SER A 78 -6.14 -9.70 21.52
N GLY A 79 -6.28 -11.03 21.54
CA GLY A 79 -5.15 -11.95 21.35
C GLY A 79 -4.49 -11.84 19.98
N CYS A 80 -5.22 -11.45 18.93
CA CYS A 80 -4.62 -11.14 17.63
C CYS A 80 -3.78 -9.87 17.70
N SER A 81 -4.27 -8.82 18.38
CA SER A 81 -3.50 -7.59 18.55
C SER A 81 -2.21 -7.80 19.35
N GLU A 82 -2.23 -8.67 20.37
CA GLU A 82 -1.05 -9.00 21.16
C GLU A 82 -0.02 -9.77 20.35
N LYS A 83 -0.46 -10.79 19.59
CA LYS A 83 0.43 -11.51 18.67
C LYS A 83 1.04 -10.59 17.62
N PHE A 84 0.25 -9.68 17.07
CA PHE A 84 0.73 -8.70 16.10
C PHE A 84 1.76 -7.75 16.72
N LYS A 85 1.52 -7.24 17.93
CA LYS A 85 2.47 -6.36 18.63
C LYS A 85 3.77 -7.06 18.99
N ALA A 86 3.74 -8.37 19.23
CA ALA A 86 4.94 -9.16 19.52
C ALA A 86 5.88 -9.27 18.31
N ASP A 87 5.34 -9.43 17.11
CA ASP A 87 6.14 -9.51 15.88
C ASP A 87 5.40 -8.92 14.66
N PRO A 88 5.28 -7.59 14.54
CA PRO A 88 4.48 -6.97 13.50
C PRO A 88 5.05 -7.22 12.11
N LYS A 89 6.39 -7.26 11.97
CA LYS A 89 7.06 -7.48 10.68
C LYS A 89 6.62 -8.80 10.05
N LYS A 90 6.60 -9.90 10.82
CA LYS A 90 6.19 -11.22 10.37
C LYS A 90 4.78 -11.28 9.76
N TYR A 91 3.85 -10.46 10.26
CA TYR A 91 2.46 -10.46 9.81
C TYR A 91 2.20 -9.43 8.69
N LEU A 92 3.02 -8.38 8.62
CA LEU A 92 2.96 -7.41 7.53
C LEU A 92 3.49 -7.95 6.20
N GLU A 93 4.41 -8.91 6.22
CA GLU A 93 4.86 -9.60 4.99
C GLU A 93 3.75 -10.46 4.34
N LYS A 94 2.68 -10.75 5.07
CA LYS A 94 1.57 -11.61 4.66
C LYS A 94 0.27 -10.87 4.34
N THR A 95 0.29 -9.55 4.45
CA THR A 95 -0.88 -8.67 4.32
C THR A 95 -0.77 -7.87 3.03
#